data_AF-A0A3S5B9H7-F1
#
_entry.id   AF-A0A3S5B9H7-F1
#
_cell.length_a   1.000
_cell.length_b   1.000
_cell.length_c   1.000
_cell.angle_alpha   90.00
_cell.angle_beta   90.00
_cell.angle_gamma   90.00
#
_symmetry.space_group_name_H-M   'P 1'
#
loop_
_entity.id
_entity.type
_entity.pdbx_description
1 polymer ?
#
loop_
_entity_poly.entity_id
_entity_poly.type
_entity_poly.pdbx_seq_one_letter_code
_entity_poly.pdbx_strand_id
1 'polypeptide(L)' 'MLLIPCITDHRVLSDPFMRLPTRKELPDYYEFIKKPMDFNRIRNRVRDGKYRSIDDLEADMMLLCKNAQMYNIDGSLFTT' A
#
# COMPACT_ATOMS: atom_id res chain seq x y z
N MET A 1 -10.85 -3.93 -10.22
CA MET A 1 -9.58 -3.74 -10.95
C MET A 1 -8.91 -2.48 -10.41
N LEU A 2 -7.97 -2.62 -9.49
CA LEU A 2 -7.23 -1.46 -8.96
C LEU A 2 -6.14 -1.09 -9.97
N LEU A 3 -6.54 -0.37 -11.02
CA LEU A 3 -5.59 0.25 -11.93
C LEU A 3 -4.80 1.30 -11.15
N ILE A 4 -3.50 1.07 -10.98
CA ILE A 4 -2.54 2.08 -10.55
C ILE A 4 -1.83 2.61 -11.79
N PRO A 5 -2.26 3.73 -12.39
CA PRO A 5 -1.33 4.57 -13.12
C PRO A 5 -0.46 5.28 -12.08
N CYS A 6 0.71 4.70 -11.80
CA CYS A 6 1.74 5.36 -11.04
C CYS A 6 2.25 6.52 -11.93
N ILE A 7 1.94 7.75 -11.50
CA ILE A 7 2.51 9.02 -11.97
C ILE A 7 1.99 9.45 -13.35
N THR A 8 0.94 10.30 -13.36
CA THR A 8 0.78 11.46 -14.27
C THR A 8 -0.44 12.27 -13.85
N ASP A 9 -0.20 13.55 -13.53
CA ASP A 9 -1.13 14.66 -13.27
C ASP A 9 -2.33 14.47 -12.33
N HIS A 10 -2.28 15.18 -11.18
CA HIS A 10 -3.42 15.62 -10.36
C HIS A 10 -4.50 14.59 -9.96
N ARG A 11 -4.27 13.29 -10.16
CA ARG A 11 -5.20 12.22 -9.79
C ARG A 11 -5.02 11.86 -8.32
N VAL A 12 -6.09 12.07 -7.55
CA VAL A 12 -6.25 11.60 -6.17
C VAL A 12 -5.81 10.14 -6.09
N LEU A 13 -4.90 9.82 -5.15
CA LEU A 13 -4.54 8.44 -4.84
C LEU A 13 -5.83 7.68 -4.50
N SER A 14 -6.10 6.54 -5.13
CA SER A 14 -7.32 5.80 -4.85
C SER A 14 -7.38 5.38 -3.37
N ASP A 15 -8.59 5.32 -2.81
CA ASP A 15 -8.83 5.08 -1.38
C ASP A 15 -8.01 3.95 -0.76
N PRO A 16 -7.73 2.81 -1.46
CA PRO A 16 -6.90 1.73 -0.90
C PRO A 16 -5.45 2.11 -0.59
N PHE A 17 -4.88 3.14 -1.25
CA PHE A 17 -3.55 3.65 -0.91
C PHE A 17 -3.57 4.51 0.34
N MET A 18 -4.68 5.22 0.56
CA MET A 18 -4.87 6.04 1.74
C MET A 18 -5.15 5.16 2.96
N ARG A 19 -6.00 4.15 2.81
CA ARG A 19 -6.39 3.22 3.87
C ARG A 19 -6.69 1.86 3.28
N LEU A 20 -6.00 0.83 3.77
CA LEU A 20 -6.36 -0.54 3.41
C LEU A 20 -7.74 -0.92 3.98
N PRO A 21 -8.57 -1.64 3.20
CA PRO A 21 -9.73 -2.34 3.74
C PRO A 21 -9.31 -3.27 4.87
N THR A 22 -10.19 -3.55 5.82
CA THR A 22 -9.90 -4.48 6.91
C THR A 22 -9.68 -5.91 6.39
N ARG A 23 -9.04 -6.76 7.21
CA ARG A 23 -8.87 -8.19 6.88
C ARG A 23 -10.20 -8.93 6.67
N LYS A 24 -11.30 -8.43 7.22
CA LYS A 24 -12.65 -8.96 6.96
C LYS A 24 -13.17 -8.58 5.57
N GLU A 25 -12.86 -7.37 5.12
CA GLU A 25 -13.32 -6.82 3.84
C GLU A 25 -12.48 -7.30 2.66
N LEU A 26 -11.20 -7.63 2.88
CA LEU A 26 -10.28 -8.08 1.82
C LEU A 26 -9.31 -9.17 2.32
N PRO A 27 -9.80 -10.37 2.69
CA PRO A 27 -8.97 -11.41 3.29
C PRO A 27 -7.78 -11.82 2.42
N ASP A 28 -7.98 -12.02 1.11
CA ASP A 28 -6.96 -12.50 0.16
C ASP A 28 -5.72 -11.59 0.12
N TYR A 29 -5.92 -10.27 0.20
CA TYR A 29 -4.81 -9.31 0.29
C TYR A 29 -3.94 -9.59 1.50
N TYR A 30 -4.54 -9.89 2.64
CA TYR A 30 -3.81 -10.17 3.88
C TYR A 30 -3.26 -11.60 3.98
N GLU A 31 -3.70 -12.51 3.12
CA GLU A 31 -3.08 -13.82 2.93
C GLU A 31 -1.81 -13.70 2.09
N PHE A 32 -1.87 -12.91 1.01
CA PHE A 32 -0.77 -12.72 0.08
C PHE A 32 0.28 -11.73 0.59
N ILE A 33 -0.14 -10.55 1.04
CA ILE A 33 0.73 -9.47 1.52
C ILE A 33 1.02 -9.64 3.01
N LYS A 34 2.27 -10.01 3.32
CA LYS A 34 2.70 -10.33 4.70
C LYS A 34 2.85 -9.11 5.61
N LYS A 35 3.19 -7.95 5.04
CA LYS A 35 3.38 -6.70 5.80
C LYS A 35 2.54 -5.58 5.19
N PRO A 36 1.23 -5.53 5.49
CA PRO A 36 0.34 -4.49 4.98
C PRO A 36 0.84 -3.08 5.34
N MET A 37 0.81 -2.18 4.37
CA MET A 37 1.20 -0.79 4.53
C MET A 37 0.27 0.10 3.71
N ASP A 38 -0.06 1.27 4.25
CA ASP A 38 -0.83 2.35 3.61
C ASP A 38 -0.35 3.72 4.10
N PHE A 39 -0.76 4.79 3.41
CA PHE A 39 -0.35 6.14 3.78
C PHE A 39 -0.87 6.59 5.15
N ASN A 40 -2.03 6.10 5.62
CA ASN A 40 -2.51 6.43 6.97
C ASN A 40 -1.61 5.83 8.06
N ARG A 41 -1.12 4.60 7.87
CA ARG A 41 -0.19 3.95 8.79
C ARG A 41 1.16 4.67 8.80
N ILE A 42 1.68 5.05 7.63
CA ILE A 42 2.90 5.87 7.53
C ILE A 42 2.70 7.21 8.23
N ARG A 43 1.60 7.92 7.95
CA ARG A 43 1.26 9.21 8.59
C ARG A 43 1.19 9.09 10.12
N ASN A 44 0.55 8.04 10.63
CA ASN A 44 0.49 7.79 12.07
C ASN A 44 1.89 7.53 12.66
N ARG A 45 2.73 6.75 11.97
CA ARG A 45 4.12 6.49 12.40
C ARG A 45 4.98 7.77 12.42
N VAL A 46 4.80 8.67 11.45
CA VAL A 46 5.43 10.00 11.47
C VAL A 46 4.97 10.79 12.68
N ARG A 47 3.65 10.94 12.88
CA ARG A 47 3.08 11.71 14.00
C ARG A 47 3.51 11.17 15.35
N ASP A 48 3.58 9.85 15.48
CA ASP A 48 3.91 9.16 16.73
C ASP A 48 5.44 9.01 16.92
N GLY A 49 6.26 9.64 16.08
CA GLY A 49 7.73 9.67 16.18
C GLY A 49 8.38 8.30 16.05
N LYS A 50 7.83 7.40 15.23
CA LYS A 50 8.29 6.00 15.12
C LYS A 50 9.48 5.81 14.17
N TYR A 51 9.77 6.78 13.32
CA TYR A 51 10.92 6.76 12.43
C TYR A 51 12.11 7.46 13.10
N ARG A 52 13.25 6.77 13.18
CA ARG A 52 14.49 7.30 13.76
C ARG A 52 15.35 7.97 12.72
N SER A 53 15.17 7.61 11.45
CA SER A 53 15.83 8.20 10.29
C SER A 53 14.85 8.37 9.12
N ILE A 54 15.30 9.11 8.10
CA ILE A 54 14.60 9.18 6.81
C ILE A 54 14.59 7.81 6.13
N ASP A 55 15.65 7.02 6.27
CA ASP A 55 15.73 5.67 5.72
C ASP A 55 14.62 4.76 6.25
N ASP A 56 14.22 4.91 7.52
CA ASP A 56 13.10 4.14 8.09
C ASP A 56 11.76 4.50 7.42
N LEU A 57 11.56 5.79 7.10
CA LEU A 57 10.39 6.27 6.38
C LEU A 57 10.42 5.80 4.92
N GLU A 58 11.57 5.91 4.25
CA GLU A 58 11.77 5.42 2.89
C GLU A 58 11.48 3.92 2.79
N ALA A 59 11.94 3.12 3.77
CA ALA A 59 11.68 1.69 3.80
C ALA A 59 10.18 1.36 3.81
N ASP A 60 9.36 2.09 4.57
CA ASP A 60 7.91 1.90 4.61
C ASP A 60 7.22 2.41 3.32
N MET A 61 7.72 3.51 2.73
CA MET A 61 7.24 4.00 1.43
C MET A 61 7.53 2.99 0.32
N MET A 62 8.73 2.41 0.31
CA MET A 62 9.12 1.35 -0.62
C MET A 62 8.33 0.07 -0.40
N LEU A 63 8.01 -0.28 0.86
CA LEU A 63 7.15 -1.41 1.18
C LEU A 63 5.73 -1.21 0.63
N LEU A 64 5.15 -0.02 0.78
CA LEU A 64 3.85 0.32 0.20
C LEU A 64 3.84 0.08 -1.31
N CYS A 65 4.83 0.61 -2.02
CA CYS A 65 4.98 0.42 -3.47
C CYS A 65 5.14 -1.06 -3.85
N LYS A 66 5.97 -1.81 -3.12
CA LYS A 66 6.18 -3.25 -3.36
C LYS A 66 4.91 -4.04 -3.14
N ASN A 67 4.16 -3.78 -2.08
CA ASN A 67 2.89 -4.47 -1.82
C ASN A 67 1.86 -4.19 -2.92
N ALA A 68 1.79 -2.94 -3.38
CA ALA A 68 0.92 -2.54 -4.47
C ALA A 68 1.29 -3.26 -5.78
N GLN A 69 2.57 -3.34 -6.11
CA GLN A 69 3.06 -4.09 -7.26
C GLN A 69 2.75 -5.58 -7.15
N MET A 70 3.09 -6.21 -6.02
CA MET A 70 2.85 -7.65 -5.80
C MET A 70 1.37 -8.00 -5.93
N TYR A 71 0.49 -7.24 -5.27
CA TYR A 71 -0.95 -7.52 -5.32
C TYR A 71 -1.54 -7.22 -6.70
N ASN A 72 -1.02 -6.24 -7.44
CA ASN A 72 -1.50 -5.93 -8.78
C ASN A 72 -0.97 -6.89 -9.86
N ILE A 73 0.25 -7.41 -9.69
CA ILE A 73 0.82 -8.43 -10.58
C ILE A 73 -0.01 -9.71 -10.45
N ASP A 74 -0.30 -10.16 -9.23
CA ASP A 74 -1.16 -11.34 -9.02
C ASP A 74 -2.63 -11.06 -9.35
N GLY A 75 -3.12 -9.83 -9.10
CA GLY A 75 -4.45 -9.37 -9.50
C GLY A 75 -4.71 -9.43 -11.01
N SER A 76 -3.67 -9.42 -11.84
CA SER A 76 -3.76 -9.61 -13.29
C SER A 76 -3.84 -11.09 -13.72
N LEU A 77 -3.46 -12.01 -12.82
CA LEU A 77 -3.46 -13.45 -13.07
C LEU A 77 -4.84 -14.10 -12.87
N PHE A 78 -5.72 -13.50 -12.06
CA PHE A 78 -7.08 -14.02 -11.79
C PHE A 78 -8.09 -13.77 -12.91
N THR A 79 -7.66 -13.26 -14.07
CA THR A 79 -8.51 -13.01 -15.25
C THR A 79 -8.06 -13.75 -16.51
N THR A 80 -7.33 -14.86 -16.40
CA THR A 80 -7.14 -15.81 -17.51
C THR A 80 -7.93 -17.08 -17.28
#